data_AF-A0A6I6NFM5-F1
#
_entry.id   AF-A0A6I6NFM5-F1
#
_cell.length_a   1.000
_cell.length_b   1.000
_cell.length_c   1.000
_cell.angle_alpha   90.00
_cell.angle_beta   90.00
_cell.angle_gamma   90.00
#
_symmetry.space_group_name_H-M   'P 1'
#
loop_
_entity.id
_entity.type
_entity.pdbx_description
1 polymer ?
#
loop_
_entity_poly.entity_id
_entity_poly.type
_entity_poly.pdbx_seq_one_letter_code
_entity_poly.pdbx_strand_id
1 'polypeptide(L)'
;MSTTAASFRVSAFRVGWYGGRQARRIWTSQRVPGRARPAARILGATRTVRADWPLTLTVDSAGWPEGAYLLRLEADGGHQRYVPLIVRSAEGAGRTVLLHAPATWQAYNRWGGSSLYAGASGAYATRSLAVSFDRPYDGVGAEKFLVYEWALVVLAERLGIPLAYSTGVDVHRDPGVLRGARAVVCLGHDEYWTPQQRARVTAARDAGTNIAFLGANTCFRRVRLEDGEDAGDRTVVCYKSDSRADPLYGSRPAQVTTDYRLPPAPDPESSLTGVLYEGYPVDAPLVVRTADHWLYEGTGVRSGEGFAHLVGVEYDRVTPGAPTPGPLEITAHSPLVCGGRPGHSDSAYYTTPAGAGVFATGTMRWVEGLVAGTGLLGRDHGMDVRTRAFVTRTTENLLRTFAQGPAARHAPPARANVPEVYGT
;
A
#
# COMPACT_ATOMS: atom_id res chain seq x y z
N MET A 1 -21.74 -13.34 -6.96
CA MET A 1 -21.03 -13.30 -8.26
C MET A 1 -22.05 -13.23 -9.40
N SER A 2 -21.68 -12.63 -10.54
CA SER A 2 -22.42 -12.66 -11.82
C SER A 2 -21.58 -13.29 -12.92
N THR A 3 -22.15 -14.20 -13.70
CA THR A 3 -21.52 -14.81 -14.88
C THR A 3 -22.57 -15.36 -15.84
N THR A 4 -22.29 -15.35 -17.14
CA THR A 4 -23.11 -16.01 -18.17
C THR A 4 -22.69 -17.46 -18.44
N ALA A 5 -21.56 -17.90 -17.89
CA ALA A 5 -21.13 -19.30 -17.98
C ALA A 5 -22.06 -20.23 -17.19
N ALA A 6 -22.18 -21.48 -17.64
CA ALA A 6 -23.04 -22.48 -16.99
C ALA A 6 -22.60 -22.80 -15.55
N SER A 7 -21.28 -22.90 -15.32
CA SER A 7 -20.72 -23.02 -13.98
C SER A 7 -19.32 -22.40 -13.89
N PHE A 8 -18.83 -22.29 -12.66
CA PHE A 8 -17.48 -21.84 -12.36
C PHE A 8 -16.93 -22.60 -11.15
N ARG A 9 -15.62 -22.49 -10.92
CA ARG A 9 -14.94 -23.02 -9.74
C ARG A 9 -14.11 -21.92 -9.09
N VAL A 10 -14.01 -21.96 -7.76
CA VAL A 10 -13.14 -21.07 -6.99
C VAL A 10 -11.96 -21.88 -6.49
N SER A 11 -10.74 -21.38 -6.68
CA SER A 11 -9.53 -21.95 -6.10
C SER A 11 -8.78 -20.89 -5.32
N ALA A 12 -8.39 -21.19 -4.08
CA ALA A 12 -7.61 -20.29 -3.25
C ALA A 12 -6.13 -20.62 -3.33
N PHE A 13 -5.33 -19.62 -3.68
CA PHE A 13 -3.88 -19.71 -3.77
C PHE A 13 -3.26 -18.82 -2.70
N ARG A 14 -2.55 -19.43 -1.73
CA ARG A 14 -1.74 -18.69 -0.76
C ARG A 14 -0.49 -18.19 -1.47
N VAL A 15 -0.33 -16.88 -1.58
CA VAL A 15 0.86 -16.23 -2.13
C VAL A 15 2.01 -16.37 -1.13
N GLY A 16 3.23 -16.61 -1.63
CA GLY A 16 4.42 -16.73 -0.79
C GLY A 16 5.53 -17.49 -1.48
N TRP A 17 6.60 -17.81 -0.75
CA TRP A 17 7.75 -18.53 -1.28
C TRP A 17 7.64 -20.05 -1.04
N TYR A 18 7.53 -20.82 -2.12
CA TYR A 18 7.46 -22.28 -2.10
C TYR A 18 8.56 -22.90 -2.96
N GLY A 19 9.83 -22.55 -2.68
CA GLY A 19 10.99 -23.08 -3.41
C GLY A 19 11.02 -22.64 -4.88
N GLY A 20 10.80 -21.36 -5.14
CA GLY A 20 10.72 -20.80 -6.50
C GLY A 20 9.30 -20.70 -7.06
N ARG A 21 8.34 -21.47 -6.53
CA ARG A 21 6.91 -21.25 -6.80
C ARG A 21 6.41 -20.10 -5.92
N GLN A 22 5.65 -19.18 -6.50
CA GLN A 22 5.24 -17.92 -5.86
C GLN A 22 3.82 -17.96 -5.27
N ALA A 23 3.15 -19.11 -5.39
CA ALA A 23 1.88 -19.38 -4.73
C ALA A 23 1.65 -20.90 -4.64
N ARG A 24 0.81 -21.31 -3.68
CA ARG A 24 0.34 -22.70 -3.53
C ARG A 24 -1.18 -22.73 -3.45
N ARG A 25 -1.81 -23.58 -4.26
CA ARG A 25 -3.24 -23.86 -4.12
C ARG A 25 -3.49 -24.61 -2.83
N ILE A 26 -4.34 -24.07 -1.96
CA ILE A 26 -4.67 -24.70 -0.67
C ILE A 26 -6.10 -25.23 -0.60
N TRP A 27 -6.98 -24.73 -1.48
CA TRP A 27 -8.38 -25.07 -1.45
C TRP A 27 -9.02 -24.88 -2.83
N THR A 28 -10.05 -25.67 -3.11
CA THR A 28 -10.85 -25.59 -4.33
C THR A 28 -12.30 -25.95 -4.02
N SER A 29 -13.25 -25.18 -4.55
CA SER A 29 -14.68 -25.45 -4.43
C SER A 29 -15.13 -26.61 -5.33
N GLN A 30 -16.33 -27.13 -5.07
CA GLN A 30 -17.10 -27.84 -6.11
C GLN A 30 -17.43 -26.89 -7.27
N ARG A 31 -17.89 -27.42 -8.42
CA ARG A 31 -18.44 -26.55 -9.46
C ARG A 31 -19.69 -25.87 -8.91
N VAL A 32 -19.77 -24.57 -9.10
CA VAL A 32 -20.88 -23.74 -8.63
C VAL A 32 -21.68 -23.29 -9.85
N PRO A 33 -23.01 -23.48 -9.87
CA PRO A 33 -23.85 -23.00 -10.97
C PRO A 33 -23.69 -21.50 -11.19
N GLY A 34 -23.41 -21.12 -12.43
CA GLY A 34 -23.30 -19.74 -12.85
C GLY A 34 -24.68 -19.11 -13.01
N ARG A 35 -24.80 -17.84 -12.61
CA ARG A 35 -26.03 -17.07 -12.74
C ARG A 35 -25.66 -15.64 -13.12
N ALA A 36 -26.29 -15.11 -14.17
CA ALA A 36 -26.26 -13.69 -14.43
C ALA A 36 -27.04 -12.98 -13.32
N ARG A 37 -26.50 -11.85 -12.84
CA ARG A 37 -27.11 -11.01 -11.81
C ARG A 37 -27.46 -9.64 -12.39
N PRO A 38 -28.40 -8.90 -11.76
CA PRO A 38 -28.74 -7.55 -12.18
C PRO A 38 -27.53 -6.60 -12.24
N ALA A 39 -27.71 -5.50 -12.97
CA ALA A 39 -26.75 -4.41 -12.98
C ALA A 39 -26.52 -3.84 -11.56
N ALA A 40 -25.38 -3.19 -11.38
CA ALA A 40 -25.01 -2.56 -10.12
C ALA A 40 -26.02 -1.47 -9.73
N ARG A 41 -26.24 -1.30 -8.42
CA ARG A 41 -27.00 -0.20 -7.85
C ARG A 41 -26.09 1.00 -7.60
N ILE A 42 -26.60 2.20 -7.81
CA ILE A 42 -25.91 3.46 -7.51
C ILE A 42 -26.65 4.19 -6.39
N LEU A 43 -25.97 4.47 -5.29
CA LEU A 43 -26.48 5.30 -4.21
C LEU A 43 -26.29 6.77 -4.59
N GLY A 44 -27.40 7.49 -4.80
CA GLY A 44 -27.38 8.83 -5.42
C GLY A 44 -26.56 9.88 -4.67
N ALA A 45 -26.66 9.91 -3.33
CA ALA A 45 -26.03 10.94 -2.49
C ALA A 45 -24.49 11.00 -2.65
N THR A 46 -23.85 9.85 -2.71
CA THR A 46 -22.37 9.71 -2.79
C THR A 46 -21.91 9.13 -4.12
N ARG A 47 -22.84 8.83 -5.04
CA ARG A 47 -22.59 8.11 -6.30
C ARG A 47 -21.85 6.79 -6.06
N THR A 48 -22.14 6.13 -4.95
CA THR A 48 -21.50 4.87 -4.56
C THR A 48 -22.08 3.72 -5.34
N VAL A 49 -21.22 2.94 -5.97
CA VAL A 49 -21.61 1.73 -6.71
C VAL A 49 -21.58 0.53 -5.79
N ARG A 50 -22.66 -0.27 -5.79
CA ARG A 50 -22.78 -1.54 -5.09
C ARG A 50 -23.29 -2.63 -6.02
N ALA A 51 -22.82 -3.87 -5.84
CA ALA A 51 -23.32 -4.99 -6.63
C ALA A 51 -24.70 -5.47 -6.13
N ASP A 52 -24.91 -5.52 -4.81
CA ASP A 52 -26.14 -6.01 -4.16
C ASP A 52 -26.59 -7.38 -4.69
N TRP A 53 -25.62 -8.21 -5.05
CA TRP A 53 -25.88 -9.56 -5.54
C TRP A 53 -26.06 -10.52 -4.36
N PRO A 54 -27.00 -11.47 -4.45
CA PRO A 54 -27.18 -12.47 -3.41
C PRO A 54 -25.93 -13.35 -3.27
N LEU A 55 -25.71 -13.84 -2.05
CA LEU A 55 -24.65 -14.79 -1.73
C LEU A 55 -24.72 -16.00 -2.67
N THR A 56 -23.57 -16.34 -3.26
CA THR A 56 -23.46 -17.51 -4.15
C THR A 56 -22.71 -18.66 -3.48
N LEU A 57 -21.65 -18.35 -2.74
CA LEU A 57 -20.74 -19.33 -2.14
C LEU A 57 -20.12 -18.70 -0.90
N THR A 58 -20.15 -19.43 0.21
CA THR A 58 -19.35 -19.11 1.41
C THR A 58 -18.02 -19.85 1.31
N VAL A 59 -16.93 -19.15 1.57
CA VAL A 59 -15.59 -19.74 1.65
C VAL A 59 -15.18 -19.71 3.11
N ASP A 60 -15.12 -20.89 3.72
CA ASP A 60 -14.61 -21.04 5.08
C ASP A 60 -13.07 -21.09 5.04
N SER A 61 -12.44 -20.08 5.66
CA SER A 61 -10.99 -19.98 5.78
C SER A 61 -10.46 -20.55 7.09
N ALA A 62 -11.31 -21.22 7.90
CA ALA A 62 -10.85 -21.93 9.09
C ALA A 62 -9.73 -22.91 8.75
N GLY A 63 -8.64 -22.85 9.52
CA GLY A 63 -7.44 -23.67 9.32
C GLY A 63 -6.55 -23.25 8.15
N TRP A 64 -6.91 -22.20 7.38
CA TRP A 64 -6.00 -21.66 6.38
C TRP A 64 -4.82 -20.98 7.09
N PRO A 65 -3.58 -21.16 6.60
CA PRO A 65 -2.46 -20.39 7.14
C PRO A 65 -2.72 -18.88 7.00
N GLU A 66 -2.25 -18.09 7.95
CA GLU A 66 -2.21 -16.62 7.77
C GLU A 66 -1.41 -16.26 6.51
N GLY A 67 -1.79 -15.17 5.83
CA GLY A 67 -1.12 -14.77 4.59
C GLY A 67 -2.00 -14.00 3.61
N ALA A 68 -1.36 -13.62 2.51
CA ALA A 68 -2.04 -13.07 1.35
C ALA A 68 -2.49 -14.19 0.39
N TYR A 69 -3.68 -14.03 -0.17
CA TYR A 69 -4.33 -15.00 -1.03
C TYR A 69 -4.88 -14.36 -2.30
N LEU A 70 -4.86 -15.14 -3.38
CA LEU A 70 -5.66 -14.87 -4.56
C LEU A 70 -6.69 -15.98 -4.73
N LEU A 71 -7.96 -15.62 -4.66
CA LEU A 71 -9.06 -16.51 -5.00
C LEU A 71 -9.29 -16.38 -6.50
N ARG A 72 -8.96 -17.43 -7.25
CA ARG A 72 -9.21 -17.51 -8.69
C ARG A 72 -10.62 -18.05 -8.93
N LEU A 73 -11.46 -17.25 -9.55
CA LEU A 73 -12.76 -17.64 -10.08
C LEU A 73 -12.58 -18.00 -11.55
N GLU A 74 -12.82 -19.26 -11.89
CA GLU A 74 -12.59 -19.81 -13.22
C GLU A 74 -13.91 -20.37 -13.77
N ALA A 75 -14.42 -19.76 -14.83
CA ALA A 75 -15.63 -20.20 -15.50
C ALA A 75 -15.34 -21.40 -16.43
N ASP A 76 -16.36 -22.20 -16.76
CA ASP A 76 -16.20 -23.36 -17.65
C ASP A 76 -15.65 -23.01 -19.04
N GLY A 77 -15.84 -21.76 -19.50
CA GLY A 77 -15.25 -21.23 -20.73
C GLY A 77 -13.80 -20.76 -20.60
N GLY A 78 -13.12 -21.03 -19.48
CA GLY A 78 -11.72 -20.68 -19.23
C GLY A 78 -11.47 -19.24 -18.77
N HIS A 79 -12.50 -18.36 -18.79
CA HIS A 79 -12.35 -16.99 -18.30
C HIS A 79 -12.06 -16.96 -16.80
N GLN A 80 -11.07 -16.16 -16.39
CA GLN A 80 -10.63 -16.04 -15.01
C GLN A 80 -10.80 -14.62 -14.45
N ARG A 81 -11.16 -14.55 -13.17
CA ARG A 81 -11.03 -13.34 -12.34
C ARG A 81 -10.43 -13.70 -11.00
N TYR A 82 -9.87 -12.71 -10.34
CA TYR A 82 -9.21 -12.87 -9.06
C TYR A 82 -9.89 -12.00 -7.99
N VAL A 83 -9.87 -12.48 -6.75
CA VAL A 83 -10.24 -11.71 -5.57
C VAL A 83 -9.08 -11.80 -4.58
N PRO A 84 -8.38 -10.70 -4.28
CA PRO A 84 -7.39 -10.70 -3.22
C PRO A 84 -8.08 -10.86 -1.87
N LEU A 85 -7.49 -11.68 -1.00
CA LEU A 85 -7.95 -11.93 0.37
C LEU A 85 -6.75 -11.96 1.29
N ILE A 86 -6.86 -11.32 2.45
CA ILE A 86 -5.85 -11.42 3.51
C ILE A 86 -6.45 -12.26 4.64
N VAL A 87 -5.82 -13.39 4.95
CA VAL A 87 -6.10 -14.13 6.18
C VAL A 87 -5.19 -13.54 7.25
N ARG A 88 -5.78 -12.67 8.09
CA ARG A 88 -5.05 -11.90 9.08
C ARG A 88 -4.43 -12.77 10.17
N SER A 89 -3.31 -12.32 10.71
CA SER A 89 -2.68 -12.87 11.89
C SER A 89 -3.46 -12.49 13.16
N ALA A 90 -3.50 -13.40 14.13
CA ALA A 90 -4.12 -13.13 15.44
C ALA A 90 -3.24 -12.22 16.31
N GLU A 91 -1.92 -12.32 16.18
CA GLU A 91 -0.92 -11.56 16.93
C GLU A 91 0.24 -11.16 16.03
N GLY A 92 0.93 -10.06 16.36
CA GLY A 92 2.16 -9.66 15.68
C GLY A 92 3.38 -9.56 16.59
N ALA A 93 3.26 -9.91 17.87
CA ALA A 93 4.36 -9.83 18.83
C ALA A 93 5.61 -10.57 18.32
N GLY A 94 6.74 -9.87 18.20
CA GLY A 94 7.99 -10.43 17.69
C GLY A 94 8.04 -10.61 16.16
N ARG A 95 7.02 -10.18 15.42
CA ARG A 95 6.88 -10.40 13.97
C ARG A 95 6.93 -9.10 13.17
N THR A 96 7.14 -9.24 11.87
CA THR A 96 7.04 -8.17 10.86
C THR A 96 5.66 -8.24 10.23
N VAL A 97 4.83 -7.22 10.47
CA VAL A 97 3.46 -7.12 9.95
C VAL A 97 3.50 -6.56 8.52
N LEU A 98 3.07 -7.33 7.53
CA LEU A 98 2.79 -6.82 6.18
C LEU A 98 1.37 -6.22 6.16
N LEU A 99 1.28 -4.92 5.93
CA LEU A 99 0.03 -4.17 5.96
C LEU A 99 -0.49 -3.94 4.53
N HIS A 100 -1.54 -4.68 4.18
CA HIS A 100 -2.19 -4.61 2.87
C HIS A 100 -3.19 -3.44 2.78
N ALA A 101 -3.39 -2.90 1.58
CA ALA A 101 -4.06 -1.62 1.35
C ALA A 101 -5.44 -1.70 0.66
N PRO A 102 -6.43 -2.48 1.17
CA PRO A 102 -7.70 -2.70 0.47
C PRO A 102 -8.55 -1.43 0.30
N ALA A 103 -8.40 -0.43 1.18
CA ALA A 103 -9.03 0.87 1.02
C ALA A 103 -8.51 1.58 -0.26
N THR A 104 -7.19 1.54 -0.48
CA THR A 104 -6.56 2.03 -1.71
C THR A 104 -7.01 1.22 -2.93
N TRP A 105 -7.09 -0.12 -2.83
CA TRP A 105 -7.59 -0.91 -3.95
C TRP A 105 -9.03 -0.50 -4.33
N GLN A 106 -9.91 -0.25 -3.35
CA GLN A 106 -11.27 0.20 -3.62
C GLN A 106 -11.36 1.63 -4.15
N ALA A 107 -10.49 2.52 -3.71
CA ALA A 107 -10.45 3.92 -4.16
C ALA A 107 -10.26 4.03 -5.68
N TYR A 108 -9.44 3.13 -6.24
CA TYR A 108 -9.14 3.08 -7.67
C TYR A 108 -10.07 2.15 -8.48
N ASN A 109 -10.80 1.25 -7.82
CA ASN A 109 -11.68 0.29 -8.49
C ASN A 109 -12.80 0.99 -9.27
N ARG A 110 -12.78 0.86 -10.61
CA ARG A 110 -13.77 1.45 -11.53
C ARG A 110 -14.93 0.52 -11.86
N TRP A 111 -15.04 -0.64 -11.20
CA TRP A 111 -16.14 -1.56 -11.46
C TRP A 111 -17.50 -0.87 -11.26
N GLY A 112 -18.39 -1.05 -12.24
CA GLY A 112 -19.68 -0.37 -12.31
C GLY A 112 -19.62 1.12 -12.67
N GLY A 113 -18.49 1.58 -13.22
CA GLY A 113 -18.37 2.86 -13.94
C GLY A 113 -17.71 3.99 -13.16
N SER A 114 -17.67 3.90 -11.83
CA SER A 114 -17.18 5.00 -10.98
C SER A 114 -16.22 4.53 -9.87
N SER A 115 -15.33 5.43 -9.48
CA SER A 115 -14.36 5.30 -8.39
C SER A 115 -14.19 6.64 -7.65
N LEU A 116 -13.26 6.73 -6.70
CA LEU A 116 -12.90 8.00 -6.05
C LEU A 116 -12.09 8.94 -6.96
N TYR A 117 -11.88 8.60 -8.23
CA TYR A 117 -11.15 9.41 -9.21
C TYR A 117 -11.93 9.73 -10.48
N ALA A 118 -12.96 8.95 -10.80
CA ALA A 118 -13.72 9.15 -12.01
C ALA A 118 -15.18 8.73 -11.83
N GLY A 119 -16.11 9.51 -12.38
CA GLY A 119 -17.49 9.08 -12.58
C GLY A 119 -17.65 8.23 -13.83
N ALA A 120 -18.89 7.86 -14.15
CA ALA A 120 -19.23 7.05 -15.32
C ALA A 120 -18.73 7.63 -16.66
N SER A 121 -18.71 8.96 -16.78
CA SER A 121 -18.17 9.66 -17.97
C SER A 121 -16.64 9.77 -18.00
N GLY A 122 -15.95 9.28 -16.97
CA GLY A 122 -14.52 9.49 -16.77
C GLY A 122 -14.15 10.81 -16.08
N ALA A 123 -15.11 11.73 -15.89
CA ALA A 123 -14.84 13.03 -15.30
C ALA A 123 -14.62 12.95 -13.78
N TYR A 124 -13.65 13.72 -13.27
CA TYR A 124 -13.34 13.80 -11.84
C TYR A 124 -14.46 14.51 -11.03
N ALA A 125 -15.14 15.50 -11.62
CA ALA A 125 -16.23 16.23 -10.94
C ALA A 125 -17.44 15.33 -10.61
N THR A 126 -17.63 14.25 -11.37
CA THR A 126 -18.72 13.29 -11.18
C THR A 126 -18.29 12.00 -10.50
N ARG A 127 -17.07 11.96 -9.95
CA ARG A 127 -16.54 10.81 -9.19
C ARG A 127 -17.43 10.46 -8.00
N SER A 128 -17.26 9.23 -7.51
CA SER A 128 -17.87 8.78 -6.26
C SER A 128 -17.23 9.50 -5.07
N LEU A 129 -18.04 9.85 -4.08
CA LEU A 129 -17.60 10.38 -2.79
C LEU A 129 -17.44 9.27 -1.74
N ALA A 130 -17.90 8.06 -2.06
CA ALA A 130 -17.67 6.85 -1.29
C ALA A 130 -17.66 5.62 -2.18
N VAL A 131 -16.89 4.59 -1.82
CA VAL A 131 -16.74 3.33 -2.55
C VAL A 131 -16.95 2.14 -1.63
N SER A 132 -17.66 1.11 -2.09
CA SER A 132 -18.02 -0.05 -1.28
C SER A 132 -17.09 -1.24 -1.51
N PHE A 133 -16.89 -2.06 -0.48
CA PHE A 133 -16.31 -3.40 -0.58
C PHE A 133 -17.30 -4.44 -1.14
N ASP A 134 -18.61 -4.12 -1.23
CA ASP A 134 -19.67 -4.96 -1.82
C ASP A 134 -19.72 -4.89 -3.34
N ARG A 135 -18.56 -4.93 -3.97
CA ARG A 135 -18.44 -4.94 -5.43
C ARG A 135 -17.18 -5.67 -5.90
N PRO A 136 -17.20 -6.31 -7.08
CA PRO A 136 -16.00 -6.86 -7.69
C PRO A 136 -14.93 -5.79 -7.91
N TYR A 137 -13.67 -6.21 -7.95
CA TYR A 137 -12.59 -5.40 -8.52
C TYR A 137 -12.69 -5.42 -10.06
N ASP A 138 -12.31 -4.31 -10.68
CA ASP A 138 -12.26 -4.14 -12.13
C ASP A 138 -11.12 -4.94 -12.78
N GLY A 139 -11.13 -4.97 -14.12
CA GLY A 139 -10.17 -5.74 -14.91
C GLY A 139 -10.12 -7.21 -14.50
N VAL A 140 -8.91 -7.70 -14.22
CA VAL A 140 -8.66 -9.08 -13.76
C VAL A 140 -9.00 -9.29 -12.28
N GLY A 141 -9.26 -8.23 -11.53
CA GLY A 141 -9.74 -8.26 -10.14
C GLY A 141 -8.65 -8.23 -9.05
N ALA A 142 -7.37 -8.22 -9.42
CA ALA A 142 -6.26 -8.21 -8.46
C ALA A 142 -5.08 -7.33 -8.91
N GLU A 143 -5.30 -6.38 -9.82
CA GLU A 143 -4.22 -5.56 -10.40
C GLU A 143 -3.36 -4.87 -9.34
N LYS A 144 -3.97 -4.15 -8.39
CA LYS A 144 -3.24 -3.41 -7.36
C LYS A 144 -2.41 -4.32 -6.46
N PHE A 145 -2.95 -5.47 -6.07
CA PHE A 145 -2.21 -6.48 -5.32
C PHE A 145 -1.02 -7.02 -6.11
N LEU A 146 -1.23 -7.38 -7.38
CA LEU A 146 -0.19 -7.96 -8.23
C LEU A 146 0.96 -6.98 -8.50
N VAL A 147 0.64 -5.71 -8.71
CA VAL A 147 1.62 -4.66 -9.01
C VAL A 147 2.37 -4.20 -7.76
N TYR A 148 1.66 -3.90 -6.67
CA TYR A 148 2.25 -3.16 -5.54
C TYR A 148 2.57 -4.00 -4.30
N GLU A 149 2.23 -5.29 -4.28
CA GLU A 149 2.27 -6.07 -3.03
C GLU A 149 2.89 -7.46 -3.19
N TRP A 150 2.49 -8.14 -4.25
CA TRP A 150 2.82 -9.55 -4.48
C TRP A 150 4.33 -9.86 -4.41
N ALA A 151 5.17 -9.08 -5.10
CA ALA A 151 6.61 -9.32 -5.15
C ALA A 151 7.27 -9.19 -3.77
N LEU A 152 6.79 -8.25 -2.94
CA LEU A 152 7.29 -8.09 -1.58
C LEU A 152 6.84 -9.24 -0.67
N VAL A 153 5.60 -9.71 -0.77
CA VAL A 153 5.12 -10.87 -0.01
C VAL A 153 6.01 -12.09 -0.29
N VAL A 154 6.32 -12.33 -1.57
CA VAL A 154 7.19 -13.44 -1.98
C VAL A 154 8.61 -13.27 -1.44
N LEU A 155 9.18 -12.05 -1.51
CA LEU A 155 10.51 -11.78 -0.98
C LEU A 155 10.57 -11.98 0.54
N ALA A 156 9.63 -11.41 1.28
CA ALA A 156 9.58 -11.50 2.73
C ALA A 156 9.48 -12.95 3.22
N GLU A 157 8.63 -13.77 2.59
CA GLU A 157 8.52 -15.21 2.85
C GLU A 157 9.83 -15.95 2.51
N ARG A 158 10.51 -15.58 1.42
CA ARG A 158 11.81 -16.16 1.05
C ARG A 158 12.89 -15.88 2.09
N LEU A 159 12.83 -14.74 2.79
CA LEU A 159 13.81 -14.39 3.82
C LEU A 159 13.65 -15.21 5.11
N GLY A 160 12.51 -15.87 5.31
CA GLY A 160 12.24 -16.69 6.49
C GLY A 160 12.17 -15.88 7.79
N ILE A 161 11.91 -14.57 7.71
CA ILE A 161 11.67 -13.74 8.89
C ILE A 161 10.28 -14.05 9.47
N PRO A 162 10.05 -13.86 10.78
CA PRO A 162 8.70 -14.03 11.35
C PRO A 162 7.74 -12.99 10.78
N LEU A 163 6.71 -13.45 10.07
CA LEU A 163 5.73 -12.58 9.42
C LEU A 163 4.37 -12.62 10.14
N ALA A 164 3.67 -11.50 10.04
CA ALA A 164 2.26 -11.37 10.34
C ALA A 164 1.58 -10.62 9.19
N TYR A 165 0.29 -10.81 9.01
CA TYR A 165 -0.48 -10.22 7.92
C TYR A 165 -1.69 -9.47 8.47
N SER A 166 -1.92 -8.26 7.99
CA SER A 166 -3.10 -7.48 8.34
C SER A 166 -3.47 -6.51 7.23
N THR A 167 -4.57 -5.79 7.42
CA THR A 167 -5.00 -4.71 6.53
C THR A 167 -5.16 -3.41 7.32
N GLY A 168 -5.11 -2.27 6.62
CA GLY A 168 -5.46 -0.98 7.24
C GLY A 168 -6.87 -0.96 7.86
N VAL A 169 -7.81 -1.71 7.28
CA VAL A 169 -9.18 -1.88 7.80
C VAL A 169 -9.18 -2.69 9.10
N ASP A 170 -8.40 -3.77 9.19
CA ASP A 170 -8.26 -4.53 10.43
C ASP A 170 -7.62 -3.69 11.53
N VAL A 171 -6.54 -2.95 11.19
CA VAL A 171 -5.87 -2.04 12.13
C VAL A 171 -6.79 -0.90 12.54
N HIS A 172 -7.70 -0.41 11.69
CA HIS A 172 -8.74 0.55 12.06
C HIS A 172 -9.69 0.00 13.13
N ARG A 173 -10.05 -1.29 13.06
CA ARG A 173 -10.96 -1.95 14.01
C ARG A 173 -10.26 -2.32 15.30
N ASP A 174 -9.14 -3.05 15.20
CA ASP A 174 -8.37 -3.56 16.33
C ASP A 174 -6.85 -3.43 16.07
N PRO A 175 -6.08 -2.71 16.90
CA PRO A 175 -4.63 -2.61 16.75
C PRO A 175 -3.86 -3.83 17.29
N GLY A 176 -4.53 -4.88 17.77
CA GLY A 176 -3.91 -6.01 18.48
C GLY A 176 -2.68 -6.62 17.78
N VAL A 177 -2.71 -6.72 16.45
CA VAL A 177 -1.59 -7.21 15.64
C VAL A 177 -0.34 -6.32 15.72
N LEU A 178 -0.47 -5.04 16.08
CA LEU A 178 0.65 -4.12 16.22
C LEU A 178 1.34 -4.22 17.60
N ARG A 179 0.68 -4.84 18.59
CA ARG A 179 1.21 -4.92 19.95
C ARG A 179 2.46 -5.81 19.97
N GLY A 180 3.60 -5.20 20.26
CA GLY A 180 4.90 -5.89 20.32
C GLY A 180 5.44 -6.33 18.96
N ALA A 181 4.86 -5.84 17.85
CA ALA A 181 5.41 -6.05 16.52
C ALA A 181 6.82 -5.47 16.43
N ARG A 182 7.71 -6.16 15.71
CA ARG A 182 9.07 -5.65 15.47
C ARG A 182 9.08 -4.63 14.34
N ALA A 183 8.22 -4.85 13.35
CA ALA A 183 8.09 -3.94 12.22
C ALA A 183 6.66 -3.96 11.64
N VAL A 184 6.29 -2.85 11.01
CA VAL A 184 5.13 -2.72 10.11
C VAL A 184 5.66 -2.31 8.73
N VAL A 185 5.20 -2.98 7.68
CA VAL A 185 5.61 -2.70 6.30
C VAL A 185 4.39 -2.30 5.49
N CYS A 186 4.35 -1.04 5.09
CA CYS A 186 3.38 -0.52 4.12
C CYS A 186 3.92 -0.78 2.71
N LEU A 187 3.07 -1.34 1.86
CA LEU A 187 3.45 -1.89 0.56
C LEU A 187 3.52 -0.78 -0.52
N GLY A 188 3.57 -1.14 -1.80
CA GLY A 188 3.94 -0.22 -2.89
C GLY A 188 2.97 0.93 -3.16
N HIS A 189 1.71 0.86 -2.68
CA HIS A 189 0.75 1.96 -2.77
C HIS A 189 -0.33 1.89 -1.68
N ASP A 190 -0.17 2.67 -0.61
CA ASP A 190 -1.10 2.70 0.53
C ASP A 190 -1.60 4.12 0.84
N GLU A 191 -2.32 4.71 -0.12
CA GLU A 191 -2.76 6.12 -0.12
C GLU A 191 -3.85 6.45 0.91
N TYR A 192 -4.81 5.56 1.17
CA TYR A 192 -6.07 5.89 1.87
C TYR A 192 -6.11 5.35 3.30
N TRP A 193 -5.92 6.23 4.28
CA TRP A 193 -5.81 5.87 5.69
C TRP A 193 -6.92 6.52 6.53
N THR A 194 -7.49 5.73 7.45
CA THR A 194 -8.38 6.31 8.48
C THR A 194 -7.58 6.99 9.58
N PRO A 195 -8.13 8.01 10.28
CA PRO A 195 -7.47 8.61 11.43
C PRO A 195 -7.09 7.59 12.50
N GLN A 196 -7.92 6.56 12.71
CA GLN A 196 -7.68 5.47 13.66
C GLN A 196 -6.50 4.60 13.22
N GLN A 197 -6.44 4.18 11.95
CA GLN A 197 -5.30 3.42 11.42
C GLN A 197 -4.00 4.20 11.61
N ARG A 198 -3.99 5.48 11.19
CA ARG A 198 -2.83 6.36 11.33
C ARG A 198 -2.38 6.45 12.79
N ALA A 199 -3.29 6.81 13.70
CA ALA A 199 -2.97 6.96 15.12
C ALA A 199 -2.40 5.67 15.74
N ARG A 200 -2.93 4.50 15.35
CA ARG A 200 -2.49 3.20 15.87
C ARG A 200 -1.11 2.80 15.34
N VAL A 201 -0.83 3.06 14.06
CA VAL A 201 0.50 2.85 13.47
C VAL A 201 1.52 3.81 14.09
N THR A 202 1.16 5.08 14.26
CA THR A 202 2.00 6.08 14.97
C THR A 202 2.29 5.63 16.41
N ALA A 203 1.29 5.15 17.15
CA ALA A 203 1.50 4.65 18.51
C ALA A 203 2.42 3.42 18.55
N ALA A 204 2.33 2.51 17.56
CA ALA A 204 3.24 1.37 17.47
C ALA A 204 4.69 1.81 17.23
N ARG A 205 4.91 2.81 16.35
CA ARG A 205 6.22 3.46 16.13
C ARG A 205 6.76 4.06 17.42
N ASP A 206 5.93 4.82 18.12
CA ASP A 206 6.31 5.51 19.35
C ASP A 206 6.58 4.52 20.50
N ALA A 207 6.11 3.27 20.38
CA ALA A 207 6.44 2.16 21.27
C ALA A 207 7.65 1.32 20.81
N GLY A 208 8.36 1.72 19.74
CA GLY A 208 9.58 1.05 19.26
C GLY A 208 9.40 0.10 18.07
N THR A 209 8.22 0.01 17.48
CA THR A 209 7.98 -0.78 16.26
C THR A 209 8.56 -0.06 15.05
N ASN A 210 9.43 -0.70 14.27
CA ASN A 210 9.95 -0.08 13.05
C ASN A 210 8.87 0.06 11.97
N ILE A 211 9.00 1.02 11.05
CA ILE A 211 8.06 1.16 9.92
C ILE A 211 8.80 1.32 8.60
N ALA A 212 8.44 0.52 7.61
CA ALA A 212 8.88 0.69 6.24
C ALA A 212 7.71 1.16 5.36
N PHE A 213 7.91 2.24 4.61
CA PHE A 213 7.01 2.72 3.55
C PHE A 213 7.67 2.44 2.21
N LEU A 214 7.25 1.37 1.52
CA LEU A 214 7.87 0.89 0.28
C LEU A 214 7.14 1.38 -0.98
N GLY A 215 6.51 2.54 -0.88
CA GLY A 215 5.81 3.22 -1.96
C GLY A 215 6.08 4.73 -1.91
N ALA A 216 5.24 5.49 -2.61
CA ALA A 216 5.05 6.92 -2.40
C ALA A 216 3.55 7.18 -2.16
N ASN A 217 3.17 8.43 -1.92
CA ASN A 217 1.77 8.82 -1.70
C ASN A 217 1.10 8.06 -0.55
N THR A 218 1.89 7.57 0.40
CA THR A 218 1.39 6.76 1.51
C THR A 218 0.76 7.65 2.58
N CYS A 219 -0.41 7.25 3.09
CA CYS A 219 -1.17 8.01 4.09
C CYS A 219 -1.51 9.46 3.64
N PHE A 220 -1.62 9.72 2.32
CA PHE A 220 -1.98 11.04 1.81
C PHE A 220 -3.45 11.39 2.04
N ARG A 221 -4.36 10.43 1.81
CA ARG A 221 -5.81 10.66 1.89
C ARG A 221 -6.36 10.22 3.23
N ARG A 222 -7.01 11.16 3.93
CA ARG A 222 -7.84 10.84 5.09
C ARG A 222 -9.18 10.30 4.61
N VAL A 223 -9.49 9.07 5.02
CA VAL A 223 -10.78 8.42 4.76
C VAL A 223 -11.52 8.08 6.03
N ARG A 224 -12.82 7.82 5.89
CA ARG A 224 -13.60 7.14 6.91
C ARG A 224 -14.02 5.78 6.41
N LEU A 225 -14.20 4.88 7.36
CA LEU A 225 -14.97 3.67 7.13
C LEU A 225 -16.36 3.88 7.72
N GLU A 226 -17.35 3.53 6.92
CA GLU A 226 -18.76 3.55 7.30
C GLU A 226 -19.36 2.18 6.99
N ASP A 227 -20.43 1.85 7.70
CA ASP A 227 -21.16 0.62 7.47
C ASP A 227 -21.74 0.56 6.04
N GLY A 228 -21.99 -0.66 5.58
CA GLY A 228 -22.71 -0.90 4.34
C GLY A 228 -24.21 -0.94 4.58
N GLU A 229 -24.90 -1.84 3.88
CA GLU A 229 -26.26 -2.26 4.26
C GLU A 229 -26.26 -3.03 5.58
N ASP A 230 -25.16 -3.75 5.83
CA ASP A 230 -24.87 -4.44 7.08
C ASP A 230 -23.71 -3.74 7.82
N ALA A 231 -23.71 -3.84 9.15
CA ALA A 231 -22.62 -3.36 9.99
C ALA A 231 -21.31 -4.08 9.65
N GLY A 232 -20.22 -3.33 9.53
CA GLY A 232 -18.89 -3.89 9.27
C GLY A 232 -18.00 -3.07 8.37
N ASP A 233 -18.02 -1.73 8.42
CA ASP A 233 -17.02 -0.88 7.75
C ASP A 233 -16.86 -1.18 6.25
N ARG A 234 -17.99 -1.44 5.57
CA ARG A 234 -18.00 -1.91 4.18
C ARG A 234 -17.92 -0.79 3.14
N THR A 235 -17.79 0.46 3.57
CA THR A 235 -17.75 1.64 2.71
C THR A 235 -16.56 2.53 3.08
N VAL A 236 -15.72 2.87 2.09
CA VAL A 236 -14.66 3.88 2.21
C VAL A 236 -15.18 5.22 1.72
N VAL A 237 -15.26 6.21 2.61
CA VAL A 237 -15.76 7.56 2.31
C VAL A 237 -14.59 8.52 2.11
N CYS A 238 -14.64 9.29 1.02
CA CYS A 238 -13.62 10.28 0.67
C CYS A 238 -14.18 11.41 -0.22
N TYR A 239 -14.39 12.57 0.38
CA TYR A 239 -14.88 13.75 -0.33
C TYR A 239 -13.78 14.48 -1.12
N LYS A 240 -12.49 14.29 -0.78
CA LYS A 240 -11.33 14.89 -1.47
C LYS A 240 -11.49 16.41 -1.61
N SER A 241 -11.42 16.94 -2.84
CA SER A 241 -11.59 18.35 -3.15
C SER A 241 -12.99 18.90 -2.83
N ASP A 242 -13.99 18.03 -2.62
CA ASP A 242 -15.34 18.40 -2.20
C ASP A 242 -15.51 18.33 -0.67
N SER A 243 -14.42 18.36 0.11
CA SER A 243 -14.43 18.18 1.56
C SER A 243 -15.33 19.14 2.33
N ARG A 244 -15.59 20.36 1.83
CA ARG A 244 -16.57 21.28 2.43
C ARG A 244 -18.01 20.75 2.40
N ALA A 245 -18.32 19.82 1.50
CA ALA A 245 -19.61 19.12 1.43
C ALA A 245 -19.65 17.86 2.31
N ASP A 246 -18.55 17.51 2.97
CA ASP A 246 -18.51 16.40 3.92
C ASP A 246 -19.40 16.72 5.14
N PRO A 247 -20.38 15.87 5.49
CA PRO A 247 -21.29 16.12 6.62
C PRO A 247 -20.59 16.36 7.96
N LEU A 248 -19.34 15.91 8.10
CA LEU A 248 -18.54 16.11 9.31
C LEU A 248 -17.71 17.40 9.32
N TYR A 249 -17.75 18.22 8.26
CA TYR A 249 -16.89 19.41 8.11
C TYR A 249 -16.98 20.39 9.28
N GLY A 250 -18.21 20.70 9.73
CA GLY A 250 -18.45 21.65 10.82
C GLY A 250 -18.44 21.06 12.22
N SER A 251 -18.45 19.73 12.38
CA SER A 251 -18.70 19.06 13.67
C SER A 251 -17.56 18.18 14.15
N ARG A 252 -16.82 17.53 13.23
CA ARG A 252 -15.69 16.64 13.56
C ARG A 252 -14.53 16.85 12.58
N PRO A 253 -13.79 17.98 12.68
CA PRO A 253 -12.71 18.34 11.74
C PRO A 253 -11.68 17.22 11.47
N ALA A 254 -11.28 16.47 12.52
CA ALA A 254 -10.32 15.37 12.40
C ALA A 254 -10.84 14.16 11.61
N GLN A 255 -12.15 14.09 11.35
CA GLN A 255 -12.80 13.02 10.58
C GLN A 255 -13.14 13.45 9.14
N VAL A 256 -12.91 14.71 8.77
CA VAL A 256 -13.21 15.25 7.43
C VAL A 256 -12.31 14.61 6.39
N THR A 257 -12.91 14.09 5.33
CA THR A 257 -12.19 13.27 4.36
C THR A 257 -11.60 14.11 3.22
N THR A 258 -10.32 14.43 3.39
CA THR A 258 -9.51 15.26 2.50
C THR A 258 -8.04 14.84 2.63
N ASP A 259 -7.11 15.59 2.07
CA ASP A 259 -5.69 15.31 2.22
C ASP A 259 -5.26 15.57 3.67
N TYR A 260 -4.46 14.66 4.22
CA TYR A 260 -4.07 14.72 5.62
C TYR A 260 -3.39 16.04 6.00
N ARG A 261 -2.59 16.61 5.09
CA ARG A 261 -1.91 17.90 5.27
C ARG A 261 -2.82 19.14 5.20
N LEU A 262 -4.08 19.01 4.79
CA LEU A 262 -4.98 20.15 4.59
C LEU A 262 -5.91 20.41 5.77
N PRO A 263 -6.41 21.66 5.94
CA PRO A 263 -7.52 21.96 6.83
C PRO A 263 -8.75 21.07 6.55
N PRO A 264 -9.63 20.85 7.54
CA PRO A 264 -9.75 21.60 8.80
C PRO A 264 -8.95 21.03 9.99
N ALA A 265 -8.23 19.93 9.80
CA ALA A 265 -7.36 19.35 10.83
C ALA A 265 -6.07 18.87 10.18
N PRO A 266 -5.11 19.75 9.86
CA PRO A 266 -3.90 19.39 9.14
C PRO A 266 -2.98 18.53 10.03
N ASP A 267 -2.59 17.37 9.50
CA ASP A 267 -1.60 16.45 10.05
C ASP A 267 -0.81 15.87 8.87
N PRO A 268 0.24 16.56 8.39
CA PRO A 268 0.96 16.18 7.18
C PRO A 268 1.59 14.80 7.29
N GLU A 269 1.66 14.05 6.20
CA GLU A 269 2.15 12.67 6.16
C GLU A 269 3.58 12.55 6.70
N SER A 270 4.41 13.57 6.47
CA SER A 270 5.78 13.67 6.96
C SER A 270 5.91 13.56 8.48
N SER A 271 4.86 13.86 9.26
CA SER A 271 4.87 13.65 10.73
C SER A 271 4.99 12.16 11.10
N LEU A 272 4.67 11.27 10.16
CA LEU A 272 4.82 9.82 10.27
C LEU A 272 5.86 9.24 9.29
N THR A 273 5.82 9.60 8.02
CA THR A 273 6.65 8.95 6.98
C THR A 273 8.05 9.56 6.85
N GLY A 274 8.22 10.81 7.32
CA GLY A 274 9.43 11.61 7.08
C GLY A 274 9.43 12.36 5.73
N VAL A 275 8.51 12.04 4.82
CA VAL A 275 8.40 12.59 3.45
C VAL A 275 6.97 13.00 3.11
N LEU A 276 6.78 13.89 2.15
CA LEU A 276 5.48 14.32 1.62
C LEU A 276 5.31 13.90 0.18
N TYR A 277 4.11 13.46 -0.18
CA TYR A 277 3.73 13.34 -1.58
C TYR A 277 3.86 14.69 -2.30
N GLU A 278 4.59 14.71 -3.41
CA GLU A 278 4.86 15.94 -4.15
C GLU A 278 4.13 15.96 -5.49
N GLY A 279 4.09 14.84 -6.23
CA GLY A 279 3.37 14.86 -7.49
C GLY A 279 3.38 13.60 -8.34
N TYR A 280 2.65 13.75 -9.45
CA TYR A 280 2.52 12.83 -10.57
C TYR A 280 2.17 13.65 -11.84
N PRO A 281 2.38 13.11 -13.05
CA PRO A 281 3.16 11.90 -13.32
C PRO A 281 4.66 12.21 -13.33
N VAL A 282 5.46 11.24 -12.90
CA VAL A 282 6.93 11.31 -13.01
C VAL A 282 7.51 9.98 -13.51
N ASP A 283 8.61 10.10 -14.25
CA ASP A 283 9.50 9.01 -14.61
C ASP A 283 10.94 9.53 -14.54
N ALA A 284 11.70 9.08 -13.54
CA ALA A 284 13.03 9.59 -13.25
C ALA A 284 13.94 8.51 -12.66
N PRO A 285 15.27 8.67 -12.73
CA PRO A 285 16.18 7.78 -12.04
C PRO A 285 16.10 8.00 -10.52
N LEU A 286 16.18 6.94 -9.73
CA LEU A 286 16.53 7.06 -8.31
C LEU A 286 18.04 7.26 -8.21
N VAL A 287 18.51 8.32 -7.54
CA VAL A 287 19.93 8.64 -7.40
C VAL A 287 20.38 8.50 -5.95
N VAL A 288 21.32 7.58 -5.70
CA VAL A 288 21.83 7.30 -4.36
C VAL A 288 22.69 8.47 -3.86
N ARG A 289 22.44 8.93 -2.63
CA ARG A 289 23.21 10.00 -1.99
C ARG A 289 24.23 9.45 -1.01
N THR A 290 23.81 8.59 -0.08
CA THR A 290 24.65 8.05 1.00
C THR A 290 24.93 6.56 0.78
N ALA A 291 25.82 6.24 -0.18
CA ALA A 291 26.11 4.85 -0.54
C ALA A 291 26.72 4.00 0.59
N ASP A 292 27.26 4.64 1.63
CA ASP A 292 27.77 4.02 2.85
C ASP A 292 26.67 3.73 3.91
N HIS A 293 25.41 4.09 3.63
CA HIS A 293 24.30 3.78 4.51
C HIS A 293 24.05 2.26 4.59
N TRP A 294 23.76 1.75 5.78
CA TRP A 294 23.61 0.30 6.05
C TRP A 294 22.57 -0.39 5.16
N LEU A 295 21.55 0.34 4.72
CA LEU A 295 20.54 -0.19 3.78
C LEU A 295 21.16 -0.66 2.46
N TYR A 296 22.24 -0.03 2.01
CA TYR A 296 22.87 -0.31 0.72
C TYR A 296 24.03 -1.32 0.81
N GLU A 297 24.27 -1.93 1.97
CA GLU A 297 25.34 -2.89 2.17
C GLU A 297 25.21 -4.09 1.20
N GLY A 298 26.30 -4.39 0.48
CA GLY A 298 26.35 -5.47 -0.50
C GLY A 298 25.62 -5.18 -1.83
N THR A 299 25.15 -3.96 -2.05
CA THR A 299 24.63 -3.54 -3.37
C THR A 299 25.74 -3.20 -4.36
N GLY A 300 26.91 -2.74 -3.86
CA GLY A 300 28.02 -2.24 -4.68
C GLY A 300 27.79 -0.84 -5.27
N VAL A 301 26.74 -0.14 -4.84
CA VAL A 301 26.38 1.18 -5.35
C VAL A 301 27.37 2.27 -4.92
N ARG A 302 27.50 3.34 -5.72
CA ARG A 302 28.26 4.55 -5.36
C ARG A 302 27.34 5.74 -5.15
N SER A 303 27.78 6.73 -4.38
CA SER A 303 27.09 8.02 -4.30
C SER A 303 27.05 8.70 -5.68
N GLY A 304 25.89 9.23 -6.06
CA GLY A 304 25.60 9.77 -7.39
C GLY A 304 25.16 8.73 -8.41
N GLU A 305 25.17 7.44 -8.07
CA GLU A 305 24.76 6.38 -8.97
C GLU A 305 23.22 6.34 -9.13
N GLY A 306 22.76 6.32 -10.38
CA GLY A 306 21.35 6.34 -10.74
C GLY A 306 20.80 4.99 -11.21
N PHE A 307 19.52 4.75 -10.92
CA PHE A 307 18.72 3.62 -11.40
C PHE A 307 17.53 4.15 -12.20
N ALA A 308 17.63 4.07 -13.52
CA ALA A 308 16.64 4.62 -14.45
C ALA A 308 15.23 4.09 -14.15
N HIS A 309 14.24 4.98 -14.30
CA HIS A 309 12.81 4.71 -14.15
C HIS A 309 12.34 4.30 -12.75
N LEU A 310 13.23 4.18 -11.75
CA LEU A 310 12.86 3.70 -10.42
C LEU A 310 12.04 4.74 -9.63
N VAL A 311 12.12 6.03 -9.96
CA VAL A 311 11.21 7.05 -9.42
C VAL A 311 10.00 7.18 -10.34
N GLY A 312 8.82 6.81 -9.84
CA GLY A 312 7.55 6.92 -10.55
C GLY A 312 6.49 5.97 -10.01
N VAL A 313 5.26 5.99 -10.52
CA VAL A 313 4.67 7.11 -11.29
C VAL A 313 4.39 8.34 -10.41
N GLU A 314 4.40 8.15 -9.10
CA GLU A 314 4.31 9.18 -8.07
C GLU A 314 5.56 9.16 -7.21
N TYR A 315 5.87 10.30 -6.58
CA TYR A 315 7.04 10.46 -5.74
C TYR A 315 6.75 11.31 -4.50
N ASP A 316 7.52 11.00 -3.45
CA ASP A 316 7.55 11.80 -2.22
C ASP A 316 8.90 12.52 -2.08
N ARG A 317 8.89 13.57 -1.26
CA ARG A 317 10.01 14.47 -1.02
C ARG A 317 10.12 14.83 0.45
N VAL A 318 11.33 14.99 0.97
CA VAL A 318 11.56 15.71 2.23
C VAL A 318 11.37 17.20 1.95
N THR A 319 10.38 17.82 2.57
CA THR A 319 10.12 19.26 2.42
C THR A 319 10.66 20.01 3.63
N PRO A 320 11.77 20.77 3.49
CA PRO A 320 12.28 21.61 4.57
C PRO A 320 11.18 22.53 5.13
N GLY A 321 11.06 22.60 6.46
CA GLY A 321 10.05 23.39 7.15
C GLY A 321 8.70 22.68 7.36
N ALA A 322 8.45 21.54 6.71
CA ALA A 322 7.30 20.70 7.06
C ALA A 322 7.56 19.95 8.38
N PRO A 323 6.52 19.68 9.21
CA PRO A 323 6.66 18.84 10.39
C PRO A 323 7.17 17.44 10.02
N THR A 324 8.34 17.08 10.54
CA THR A 324 8.96 15.77 10.33
C THR A 324 9.70 15.33 11.61
N PRO A 325 9.73 14.04 11.95
CA PRO A 325 10.58 13.53 13.01
C PRO A 325 12.07 13.73 12.68
N GLY A 326 12.90 13.94 13.70
CA GLY A 326 14.35 14.12 13.54
C GLY A 326 15.15 13.31 14.55
N PRO A 327 16.43 12.98 14.26
CA PRO A 327 17.19 13.32 13.04
C PRO A 327 16.72 12.54 11.79
N LEU A 328 16.70 13.20 10.63
CA LEU A 328 16.27 12.64 9.34
C LEU A 328 17.44 12.61 8.34
N GLU A 329 17.74 11.43 7.80
CA GLU A 329 18.77 11.19 6.79
C GLU A 329 18.13 10.93 5.43
N ILE A 330 18.45 11.76 4.44
CA ILE A 330 18.13 11.54 3.02
C ILE A 330 19.18 10.59 2.45
N THR A 331 18.73 9.40 2.04
CA THR A 331 19.58 8.30 1.57
C THR A 331 19.69 8.25 0.03
N ALA A 332 18.64 8.68 -0.66
CA ALA A 332 18.63 8.95 -2.09
C ALA A 332 17.98 10.31 -2.34
N HIS A 333 18.52 11.09 -3.28
CA HIS A 333 18.05 12.42 -3.63
C HIS A 333 18.06 12.56 -5.15
N SER A 334 16.88 12.49 -5.74
CA SER A 334 16.71 12.20 -7.17
C SER A 334 16.13 13.41 -7.90
N PRO A 335 16.92 14.13 -8.73
CA PRO A 335 16.42 15.26 -9.49
C PRO A 335 15.43 14.79 -10.56
N LEU A 336 14.34 15.53 -10.72
CA LEU A 336 13.25 15.17 -11.63
C LEU A 336 12.50 16.40 -12.13
N VAL A 337 11.64 16.19 -13.13
CA VAL A 337 10.69 17.17 -13.62
C VAL A 337 9.30 16.55 -13.62
N CYS A 338 8.36 17.12 -12.88
CA CYS A 338 6.97 16.67 -12.81
C CYS A 338 6.05 17.78 -13.34
N GLY A 339 5.30 17.50 -14.42
CA GLY A 339 4.41 18.49 -15.03
C GLY A 339 5.11 19.80 -15.45
N GLY A 340 6.37 19.72 -15.89
CA GLY A 340 7.21 20.87 -16.26
C GLY A 340 7.84 21.61 -15.08
N ARG A 341 7.65 21.15 -13.84
CA ARG A 341 8.24 21.76 -12.64
C ARG A 341 9.42 20.92 -12.14
N PRO A 342 10.62 21.50 -11.98
CA PRO A 342 11.75 20.79 -11.40
C PRO A 342 11.49 20.50 -9.92
N GLY A 343 11.98 19.37 -9.44
CA GLY A 343 11.86 18.94 -8.05
C GLY A 343 12.80 17.79 -7.74
N HIS A 344 12.60 17.19 -6.56
CA HIS A 344 13.36 16.03 -6.11
C HIS A 344 12.44 14.98 -5.50
N SER A 345 12.79 13.71 -5.69
CA SER A 345 12.28 12.58 -4.92
C SER A 345 13.33 12.15 -3.90
N ASP A 346 12.91 11.91 -2.66
CA ASP A 346 13.80 11.55 -1.57
C ASP A 346 13.43 10.20 -0.96
N SER A 347 14.43 9.32 -0.80
CA SER A 347 14.33 8.22 0.17
C SER A 347 14.88 8.71 1.51
N ALA A 348 14.14 8.51 2.60
CA ALA A 348 14.50 9.06 3.91
C ALA A 348 14.44 8.03 5.04
N TYR A 349 15.32 8.18 6.02
CA TYR A 349 15.41 7.34 7.22
C TYR A 349 15.48 8.21 8.48
N TYR A 350 14.70 7.87 9.51
CA TYR A 350 14.83 8.48 10.84
C TYR A 350 14.65 7.44 11.94
N THR A 351 15.02 7.81 13.16
CA THR A 351 14.77 7.01 14.37
C THR A 351 13.97 7.79 15.42
N THR A 352 13.13 7.11 16.20
CA THR A 352 12.38 7.71 17.32
C THR A 352 13.13 7.57 18.65
N PRO A 353 12.73 8.31 19.70
CA PRO A 353 13.29 8.14 21.04
C PRO A 353 13.12 6.72 21.61
N ALA A 354 12.07 6.00 21.22
CA ALA A 354 11.86 4.59 21.60
C ALA A 354 12.74 3.61 20.80
N GLY A 355 13.52 4.11 19.83
CA GLY A 355 14.45 3.35 19.02
C GLY A 355 13.86 2.74 17.75
N ALA A 356 12.59 3.01 17.43
CA ALA A 356 12.01 2.58 16.15
C ALA A 356 12.74 3.29 15.01
N GLY A 357 13.09 2.55 13.96
CA GLY A 357 13.52 3.09 12.68
C GLY A 357 12.34 3.24 11.73
N VAL A 358 12.31 4.32 10.97
CA VAL A 358 11.33 4.54 9.91
C VAL A 358 12.05 4.85 8.61
N PHE A 359 11.75 4.08 7.56
CA PHE A 359 12.32 4.26 6.23
C PHE A 359 11.20 4.44 5.20
N ALA A 360 11.33 5.46 4.36
CA ALA A 360 10.44 5.69 3.22
C ALA A 360 11.24 5.71 1.91
N THR A 361 10.76 4.97 0.91
CA THR A 361 11.44 4.84 -0.39
C THR A 361 11.25 6.07 -1.28
N GLY A 362 10.13 6.79 -1.13
CA GLY A 362 9.85 8.02 -1.88
C GLY A 362 9.44 7.81 -3.34
N THR A 363 9.15 6.57 -3.73
CA THR A 363 8.71 6.18 -5.08
C THR A 363 7.68 5.05 -5.01
N MET A 364 6.62 5.12 -5.83
CA MET A 364 5.63 4.03 -5.95
C MET A 364 6.18 2.77 -6.65
N ARG A 365 7.21 2.92 -7.49
CA ARG A 365 7.79 1.82 -8.28
C ARG A 365 8.74 0.92 -7.48
N TRP A 366 8.93 1.14 -6.18
CA TRP A 366 9.89 0.34 -5.41
C TRP A 366 9.54 -1.16 -5.42
N VAL A 367 8.29 -1.53 -5.13
CA VAL A 367 7.87 -2.94 -5.17
C VAL A 367 7.89 -3.51 -6.59
N GLU A 368 7.55 -2.72 -7.60
CA GLU A 368 7.68 -3.12 -9.02
C GLU A 368 9.15 -3.39 -9.39
N GLY A 369 10.08 -2.62 -8.83
CA GLY A 369 11.52 -2.79 -9.00
C GLY A 369 12.02 -4.17 -8.60
N LEU A 370 11.35 -4.87 -7.67
CA LEU A 370 11.71 -6.25 -7.27
C LEU A 370 11.59 -7.27 -8.41
N VAL A 371 10.86 -6.94 -9.48
CA VAL A 371 10.67 -7.80 -10.64
C VAL A 371 11.17 -7.18 -11.94
N ALA A 372 11.91 -6.07 -11.87
CA ALA A 372 12.49 -5.42 -13.05
C ALA A 372 13.35 -6.40 -13.88
N GLY A 373 13.25 -6.31 -15.21
CA GLY A 373 13.94 -7.19 -16.14
C GLY A 373 13.52 -8.67 -16.11
N THR A 374 12.42 -9.05 -15.44
CA THR A 374 11.88 -10.43 -15.47
C THR A 374 10.86 -10.66 -16.60
N GLY A 375 10.26 -9.60 -17.14
CA GLY A 375 9.08 -9.67 -18.01
C GLY A 375 7.76 -10.01 -17.28
N LEU A 376 7.79 -10.27 -15.97
CA LEU A 376 6.59 -10.50 -15.18
C LEU A 376 5.74 -9.23 -15.14
N LEU A 377 4.41 -9.40 -15.09
CA LEU A 377 3.41 -8.31 -15.15
C LEU A 377 3.41 -7.50 -16.45
N GLY A 378 4.26 -7.84 -17.42
CA GLY A 378 4.25 -7.31 -18.79
C GLY A 378 4.73 -5.86 -18.94
N ARG A 379 5.10 -5.16 -17.85
CA ARG A 379 5.65 -3.80 -17.85
C ARG A 379 6.58 -3.62 -16.65
N ASP A 380 7.86 -3.37 -16.89
CA ASP A 380 8.85 -2.96 -15.89
C ASP A 380 9.24 -1.48 -16.03
N HIS A 381 8.53 -0.74 -16.89
CA HIS A 381 8.77 0.68 -17.20
C HIS A 381 10.18 0.97 -17.73
N GLY A 382 10.89 -0.04 -18.27
CA GLY A 382 12.27 0.10 -18.70
C GLY A 382 13.29 -0.04 -17.56
N MET A 383 12.86 -0.38 -16.34
CA MET A 383 13.79 -0.77 -15.26
C MET A 383 14.49 -2.08 -15.60
N ASP A 384 15.79 -2.15 -15.34
CA ASP A 384 16.62 -3.29 -15.73
C ASP A 384 16.95 -4.25 -14.57
N VAL A 385 17.78 -5.26 -14.87
CA VAL A 385 18.27 -6.24 -13.89
C VAL A 385 19.11 -5.61 -12.76
N ARG A 386 19.78 -4.47 -13.03
CA ARG A 386 20.58 -3.76 -12.03
C ARG A 386 19.67 -3.03 -11.05
N THR A 387 18.58 -2.42 -11.52
CA THR A 387 17.51 -1.91 -10.67
C THR A 387 16.95 -3.01 -9.78
N ARG A 388 16.63 -4.19 -10.33
CA ARG A 388 16.16 -5.33 -9.53
C ARG A 388 17.16 -5.74 -8.46
N ALA A 389 18.43 -5.87 -8.80
CA ALA A 389 19.46 -6.29 -7.85
C ALA A 389 19.60 -5.29 -6.68
N PHE A 390 19.63 -3.99 -6.99
CA PHE A 390 19.71 -2.91 -5.99
C PHE A 390 18.49 -2.90 -5.07
N VAL A 391 17.27 -2.86 -5.64
CA VAL A 391 16.01 -2.82 -4.89
C VAL A 391 15.87 -4.07 -4.02
N THR A 392 16.17 -5.25 -4.57
CA THR A 392 16.09 -6.52 -3.84
C THR A 392 17.04 -6.50 -2.65
N ARG A 393 18.34 -6.26 -2.86
CA ARG A 393 19.33 -6.28 -1.77
C ARG A 393 19.03 -5.23 -0.70
N THR A 394 18.63 -4.02 -1.09
CA THR A 394 18.26 -2.95 -0.16
C THR A 394 17.05 -3.35 0.70
N THR A 395 16.03 -3.95 0.08
CA THR A 395 14.83 -4.42 0.77
C THR A 395 15.15 -5.61 1.71
N GLU A 396 16.04 -6.51 1.31
CA GLU A 396 16.50 -7.61 2.18
C GLU A 396 17.20 -7.09 3.44
N ASN A 397 18.11 -6.11 3.29
CA ASN A 397 18.79 -5.49 4.42
C ASN A 397 17.79 -4.82 5.37
N LEU A 398 16.87 -4.02 4.83
CA LEU A 398 15.80 -3.37 5.59
C LEU A 398 14.98 -4.38 6.39
N LEU A 399 14.43 -5.40 5.72
CA LEU A 399 13.55 -6.38 6.34
C LEU A 399 14.26 -7.22 7.41
N ARG A 400 15.51 -7.64 7.15
CA ARG A 400 16.31 -8.41 8.12
C ARG A 400 16.66 -7.60 9.37
N THR A 401 17.01 -6.33 9.21
CA THR A 401 17.31 -5.43 10.33
C THR A 401 16.05 -5.14 11.13
N PHE A 402 14.96 -4.74 10.46
CA PHE A 402 13.73 -4.36 11.14
C PHE A 402 13.03 -5.55 11.83
N ALA A 403 13.22 -6.77 11.32
CA ALA A 403 12.73 -7.99 11.95
C ALA A 403 13.47 -8.37 13.24
N GLN A 404 14.54 -7.67 13.64
CA GLN A 404 15.25 -7.94 14.91
C GLN A 404 14.64 -7.21 16.10
N GLY A 405 13.91 -6.11 15.87
CA GLY A 405 13.39 -5.22 16.90
C GLY A 405 13.80 -3.77 16.62
N PRO A 406 13.65 -2.83 17.58
CA PRO A 406 13.90 -1.41 17.37
C PRO A 406 15.23 -1.15 16.65
N ALA A 407 15.20 -0.49 15.49
CA ALA A 407 16.34 -0.34 14.59
C ALA A 407 17.55 0.34 15.26
N ALA A 408 17.33 1.24 16.21
CA ALA A 408 18.41 1.89 16.96
C ALA A 408 19.31 0.92 17.75
N ARG A 409 18.91 -0.35 17.92
CA ARG A 409 19.71 -1.41 18.55
C ARG A 409 20.46 -2.29 17.54
N HIS A 410 20.11 -2.21 16.26
CA HIS A 410 20.55 -3.14 15.22
C HIS A 410 21.11 -2.44 13.97
N ALA A 411 21.00 -1.12 13.89
CA ALA A 411 21.51 -0.29 12.81
C ALA A 411 22.08 1.03 13.36
N PRO A 412 23.02 1.66 12.63
CA PRO A 412 23.47 3.01 12.94
C PRO A 412 22.30 4.01 13.01
N PRO A 413 22.40 5.04 13.88
CA PRO A 413 21.42 6.12 13.93
C PRO A 413 21.42 6.92 12.62
N ALA A 414 20.29 7.55 12.31
CA ALA A 414 20.17 8.42 11.14
C ALA A 414 21.13 9.62 11.25
N ARG A 415 21.88 9.89 10.19
CA ARG A 415 22.78 11.04 10.05
C ARG A 415 22.01 12.20 9.42
N ALA A 416 21.59 13.16 10.26
CA ALA A 416 20.86 14.32 9.80
C ALA A 416 21.63 15.07 8.69
N ASN A 417 21.06 15.15 7.49
CA ASN A 417 21.69 15.79 6.34
C ASN A 417 20.73 16.68 5.52
N VAL A 418 19.51 16.93 6.01
CA VAL A 418 18.52 17.77 5.31
C VAL A 418 19.06 19.18 4.98
N PRO A 419 19.71 19.92 5.92
CA PRO A 419 20.32 21.22 5.62
C PRO A 419 21.40 21.16 4.53
N GLU A 420 22.23 20.11 4.55
CA GLU A 420 23.29 19.91 3.54
C GLU A 420 22.70 19.64 2.16
N VAL A 421 21.67 18.78 2.08
CA VAL A 421 21.04 18.39 0.81
C VAL A 421 20.25 19.55 0.19
N TYR A 422 19.53 20.33 1.01
CA TYR A 422 18.66 21.41 0.53
C TYR A 422 19.27 22.81 0.60
N GLY A 423 20.46 22.97 1.20
CA GLY A 423 21.12 24.26 1.37
C GLY A 423 20.35 25.24 2.27
N THR A 424 19.68 24.72 3.30
CA THR A 424 18.79 25.49 4.20
C THR A 424 19.38 25.75 5.58
#